data_AF-X0W2H3-F1
#
_entry.id   AF-X0W2H3-F1
#
_cell.length_a   1.000
_cell.length_b   1.000
_cell.length_c   1.000
_cell.angle_alpha   90.00
_cell.angle_beta   90.00
_cell.angle_gamma   90.00
#
_symmetry.space_group_name_H-M   'P 1'
#
loop_
_entity.id
_entity.type
_entity.pdbx_description
1 polymer ?
#
loop_
_entity_poly.entity_id
_entity_poly.type
_entity_poly.pdbx_seq_one_letter_code
_entity_poly.pdbx_strand_id
1 'polypeptide(L)' 'MNLDTAGDFIKAGAATLAVGSALVDKQAVATGDMDKIRDLAERFVKIVANARAQKG' A
#
# COMPACT_ATOMS: atom_id res chain seq x y z
N MET A 1 2.61 0.17 9.36
CA MET A 1 2.96 -0.48 8.09
C MET A 1 3.00 0.58 7.00
N ASN A 2 4.04 0.62 6.18
CA ASN A 2 4.26 1.63 5.13
C ASN A 2 4.57 0.94 3.77
N LEU A 3 4.79 1.71 2.71
CA LEU A 3 5.08 1.20 1.37
C LEU A 3 6.29 0.24 1.36
N ASP A 4 7.34 0.56 2.13
CA ASP A 4 8.59 -0.22 2.14
C ASP A 4 8.41 -1.61 2.74
N THR A 5 7.63 -1.71 3.82
CA THR A 5 7.41 -2.98 4.52
C THR A 5 6.36 -3.87 3.85
N ALA A 6 5.55 -3.32 2.94
CA ALA A 6 4.44 -4.03 2.30
C ALA A 6 4.88 -5.22 1.43
N GLY A 7 5.97 -5.05 0.68
CA GLY A 7 6.50 -6.10 -0.18
C GLY A 7 7.08 -7.27 0.63
N ASP A 8 7.76 -6.95 1.73
CA ASP A 8 8.43 -7.94 2.57
C ASP A 8 7.44 -8.87 3.26
N PHE A 9 6.29 -8.36 3.73
CA PHE A 9 5.25 -9.22 4.30
C PHE A 9 4.71 -10.23 3.28
N ILE A 10 4.51 -9.83 2.02
CA ILE A 10 4.02 -10.73 0.97
C ILE A 10 5.05 -11.81 0.63
N LYS A 11 6.32 -11.41 0.51
CA LYS A 11 7.45 -12.33 0.32
C LYS A 11 7.55 -13.33 1.47
N ALA A 12 7.42 -12.86 2.71
CA ALA A 12 7.48 -13.67 3.92
C ALA A 12 6.31 -14.65 4.09
N GLY A 13 5.26 -14.59 3.27
CA GLY A 13 4.15 -15.54 3.33
C GLY A 13 2.77 -14.92 3.43
N ALA A 14 2.64 -13.61 3.64
CA ALA A 14 1.34 -12.99 3.85
C ALA A 14 0.44 -13.13 2.62
N ALA A 15 -0.76 -13.68 2.82
CA ALA A 15 -1.79 -13.78 1.79
C ALA A 15 -2.50 -12.42 1.55
N THR A 16 -2.66 -11.63 2.60
CA THR A 16 -3.38 -10.34 2.61
C THR A 16 -2.64 -9.28 3.41
N LEU A 17 -2.95 -8.01 3.13
CA LEU A 17 -2.24 -6.85 3.68
C LEU A 17 -3.25 -5.75 4.02
N ALA A 18 -3.22 -5.27 5.26
CA ALA A 18 -4.09 -4.18 5.71
C ALA A 18 -3.30 -2.86 5.82
N VAL A 19 -3.64 -1.89 4.98
CA VAL A 19 -2.98 -0.58 4.91
C VAL A 19 -3.97 0.51 5.30
N GLY A 20 -4.18 0.71 6.62
CA GLY A 20 -5.16 1.67 7.15
C GLY A 20 -4.74 3.14 6.93
N SER A 21 -4.23 3.79 7.98
CA SER A 21 -3.78 5.19 7.93
C SER A 21 -2.60 5.46 6.98
N ALA A 22 -1.97 4.40 6.46
CA ALA A 22 -0.93 4.51 5.44
C ALA A 22 -1.49 4.70 4.02
N LEU A 23 -2.74 4.29 3.78
CA LEU A 23 -3.47 4.53 2.53
C LEU A 23 -4.34 5.79 2.64
N VAL A 24 -5.10 5.89 3.74
CA VAL A 24 -6.02 7.01 4.00
C VAL A 24 -5.33 7.99 4.92
N ASP A 25 -4.50 8.85 4.33
CA ASP A 25 -3.78 9.90 5.03
C ASP A 25 -4.77 10.89 5.65
N LYS A 26 -4.67 11.09 6.97
CA LYS A 26 -5.62 11.95 7.71
C LYS A 26 -5.60 13.39 7.23
N GLN A 27 -4.43 13.88 6.84
CA GLN A 27 -4.28 15.23 6.32
C GLN A 27 -4.94 15.35 4.94
N ALA A 28 -4.73 14.37 4.06
CA ALA A 28 -5.39 14.31 2.75
C ALA A 28 -6.93 14.33 2.88
N VAL A 29 -7.49 13.56 3.83
CA VAL A 29 -8.93 13.62 4.13
C VAL A 29 -9.34 15.00 4.66
N ALA A 30 -8.56 15.58 5.56
CA ALA A 30 -8.85 16.89 6.15
C ALA A 30 -8.78 18.04 5.12
N THR A 31 -7.91 17.94 4.11
CA THR A 31 -7.74 18.94 3.05
C THR A 31 -8.55 18.63 1.78
N GLY A 32 -9.25 17.50 1.73
CA GLY A 32 -9.99 17.04 0.55
C GLY A 32 -9.09 16.57 -0.61
N ASP A 33 -7.82 16.29 -0.35
CA ASP A 33 -6.83 15.84 -1.33
C ASP A 33 -7.00 14.34 -1.63
N MET A 34 -8.04 14.03 -2.40
CA MET A 34 -8.34 12.65 -2.80
C MET A 34 -7.34 12.09 -3.81
N ASP A 35 -6.64 12.97 -4.55
CA ASP A 35 -5.61 12.57 -5.50
C ASP A 35 -4.42 11.93 -4.78
N LYS A 36 -4.01 12.48 -3.63
CA LYS A 36 -2.98 11.85 -2.79
C LYS A 36 -3.38 10.45 -2.30
N ILE A 37 -4.64 10.24 -1.92
CA ILE A 37 -5.15 8.93 -1.49
C ILE A 37 -5.13 7.95 -2.67
N ARG A 38 -5.55 8.39 -3.85
CA ARG A 38 -5.50 7.61 -5.09
C ARG A 38 -4.06 7.20 -5.42
N ASP A 39 -3.12 8.14 -5.39
CA ASP A 39 -1.70 7.87 -5.67
C ASP A 39 -1.11 6.85 -4.70
N LEU A 40 -1.45 6.95 -3.41
CA LEU A 40 -1.05 5.96 -2.41
C LEU A 40 -1.65 4.58 -2.73
N ALA A 41 -2.93 4.53 -3.11
CA ALA A 41 -3.59 3.28 -3.50
C ALA A 41 -2.88 2.60 -4.68
N GLU A 42 -2.58 3.36 -5.75
CA GLU A 42 -1.88 2.84 -6.91
C GLU A 42 -0.49 2.31 -6.57
N ARG A 43 0.24 3.00 -5.67
CA ARG A 43 1.56 2.54 -5.19
C ARG A 43 1.45 1.24 -4.41
N PHE A 44 0.48 1.11 -3.50
CA PHE A 44 0.28 -0.15 -2.77
C PHE A 44 -0.05 -1.31 -3.70
N VAL A 45 -0.93 -1.11 -4.69
CA VAL A 45 -1.26 -2.14 -5.69
C VAL A 45 -0.03 -2.57 -6.48
N LYS A 46 0.80 -1.62 -6.93
CA LYS A 46 2.06 -1.92 -7.64
C LYS A 46 3.02 -2.74 -6.78
N ILE A 47 3.18 -2.40 -5.50
CA ILE A 47 4.04 -3.14 -4.59
C ILE A 47 3.53 -4.57 -4.38
N VAL A 48 2.23 -4.73 -4.18
CA VAL A 48 1.59 -6.06 -4.03
C VAL A 48 1.81 -6.90 -5.29
N ALA A 49 1.57 -6.33 -6.48
CA ALA A 49 1.75 -7.02 -7.75
C ALA A 49 3.22 -7.44 -7.96
N ASN A 50 4.16 -6.53 -7.73
CA ASN A 50 5.59 -6.80 -7.85
C ASN A 50 6.06 -7.88 -6.85
N ALA A 51 5.63 -7.78 -5.59
CA ALA A 51 6.00 -8.75 -4.57
C ALA A 51 5.44 -10.15 -4.86
N ARG A 52 4.23 -10.25 -5.44
CA ARG A 52 3.65 -11.52 -5.89
C ARG A 52 4.36 -12.08 -7.11
N ALA A 53 4.71 -11.24 -8.09
CA ALA A 53 5.45 -11.66 -9.29
C ALA A 53 6.86 -12.18 -8.96
N GLN A 54 7.51 -11.65 -7.92
CA GLN A 54 8.83 -12.12 -7.45
C GLN A 54 8.78 -13.40 -6.60
N LYS A 55 7.58 -13.86 -6.21
CA LYS A 55 7.39 -15.05 -5.37
C LYS A 55 7.10 -16.31 -6.21
N GLY A 56 6.87 -16.17 -7.52
CA GLY A 56 6.76 -17.27 -8.49
C GLY A 56 8.09 -17.53 -9.17
#